data_AF-A0A1B2DZV8-F1
#
_entry.id   AF-A0A1B2DZV8-F1
#
_cell.length_a   1.000
_cell.length_b   1.000
_cell.length_c   1.000
_cell.angle_alpha   90.00
_cell.angle_beta   90.00
_cell.angle_gamma   90.00
#
_symmetry.space_group_name_H-M   'P 1'
#
loop_
_entity.id
_entity.type
_entity.pdbx_description
1 polymer ?
#
loop_
_entity_poly.entity_id
_entity_poly.type
_entity_poly.pdbx_seq_one_letter_code
_entity_poly.pdbx_strand_id
1 'polypeptide(L)' 'MAKPLKVDEKWLERIAGLLNDMEFGSLQIVVHEGQIVQMERTERKRFENTASGAAKSAGQSRGSGQQNRSANVK' A
#
# COMPACT_ATOMS: atom_id res chain seq x y z
N MET A 1 -3.06 26.06 31.40
CA MET A 1 -2.61 26.64 30.11
C MET A 1 -1.50 25.76 29.57
N ALA A 2 -1.76 24.95 28.54
CA ALA A 2 -0.71 24.10 27.96
C ALA A 2 0.30 24.99 27.23
N LYS A 3 1.60 24.83 27.52
CA LYS A 3 2.66 25.52 26.78
C LYS A 3 2.61 25.05 25.31
N PRO A 4 2.73 25.97 24.33
CA PRO A 4 2.80 25.57 22.93
C PRO A 4 4.04 24.70 22.73
N LEU A 5 3.89 23.61 21.97
CA LEU A 5 5.01 22.79 21.51
C LEU A 5 6.05 23.71 20.87
N LYS A 6 7.28 23.68 21.35
CA LYS A 6 8.39 24.29 20.63
C LYS A 6 9.05 23.23 19.77
N VAL A 7 8.70 23.23 18.49
CA VAL A 7 9.41 22.46 17.47
C VAL A 7 10.44 23.39 16.85
N ASP A 8 11.70 23.19 17.21
CA ASP A 8 12.83 23.93 16.61
C ASP A 8 13.20 23.32 15.25
N GLU A 9 13.96 24.07 14.43
CA GLU A 9 14.45 23.59 13.12
C GLU A 9 15.20 22.26 13.19
N LYS A 10 15.97 22.03 14.26
CA LYS A 10 16.66 20.75 14.48
C LYS A 10 15.71 19.55 14.54
N TRP A 11 14.52 19.74 15.11
CA TRP A 11 13.51 18.69 15.17
C TRP A 11 12.88 18.46 13.81
N LEU A 12 12.61 19.53 13.05
CA LEU A 12 12.10 19.44 11.68
C LEU A 12 13.07 18.68 10.78
N GLU A 13 14.35 19.02 10.79
CA GLU A 13 15.38 18.33 10.02
C GLU A 13 15.48 16.84 10.40
N ARG A 14 15.42 16.54 11.71
CA ARG A 14 15.47 15.16 12.19
C ARG A 14 14.24 14.36 11.80
N ILE A 15 13.04 14.93 11.92
CA ILE A 15 11.79 14.29 11.51
C ILE A 15 11.79 14.06 9.99
N ALA A 16 12.22 15.06 9.21
CA ALA A 16 12.36 14.93 7.77
C ALA A 16 13.31 13.79 7.40
N GLY A 17 14.47 13.70 8.06
CA GLY A 17 15.43 12.59 7.85
C GLY A 17 14.84 11.22 8.18
N LEU A 18 14.07 11.10 9.26
CA LEU A 18 13.41 9.83 9.64
C LEU A 18 12.31 9.40 8.66
N LEU A 19 11.68 10.36 7.99
CA LEU A 19 10.63 10.11 7.01
C LEU A 19 11.18 9.88 5.59
N ASN A 20 12.35 10.42 5.26
CA ASN A 20 12.88 10.41 3.89
C ASN A 20 13.08 8.99 3.33
N ASP A 21 13.49 8.06 4.19
CA ASP A 21 13.73 6.66 3.81
C ASP A 21 12.53 5.74 4.09
N MET A 22 11.37 6.29 4.44
CA MET A 22 10.17 5.51 4.78
C MET A 22 9.19 5.49 3.60
N GLU A 23 9.09 4.36 2.90
CA GLU A 23 8.07 4.17 1.85
C GLU A 23 6.67 3.92 2.45
N PHE A 24 6.60 3.10 3.50
CA PHE A 24 5.35 2.70 4.13
C PHE A 24 5.56 2.53 5.63
N GLY A 25 4.79 3.24 6.45
CA GLY A 25 4.98 3.21 7.89
C GLY A 25 4.26 4.34 8.62
N SER A 26 4.67 4.57 9.86
CA SER A 26 4.21 5.67 10.69
C SER A 26 5.32 6.16 11.61
N LEU A 27 5.39 7.48 11.80
CA LEU A 27 6.21 8.11 12.81
C LEU A 27 5.30 8.63 13.93
N GLN A 28 5.45 8.08 15.13
CA GLN A 28 4.70 8.51 16.31
C GLN A 28 5.59 9.39 17.18
N ILE A 29 5.13 10.60 17.50
CA ILE A 29 5.87 11.58 18.29
C ILE A 29 5.11 11.80 19.61
N VAL A 30 5.78 11.56 20.73
CA VAL A 30 5.22 11.79 22.07
C VAL A 30 5.78 13.07 22.63
N VAL A 31 4.87 13.94 23.06
CA VAL A 31 5.22 15.25 23.61
C VAL A 31 4.66 15.37 25.00
N HIS A 32 5.55 15.67 25.94
CA HIS A 32 5.20 16.01 27.31
C HIS A 32 5.71 17.42 27.60
N GLU A 33 4.87 18.23 28.24
CA GLU A 33 5.23 19.59 28.68
C GLU A 33 5.71 20.54 27.55
N GLY A 34 5.29 20.29 26.32
CA GLY A 34 5.68 21.08 25.14
C GLY A 34 7.04 20.70 24.55
N GLN A 35 7.66 19.62 25.02
CA GLN A 35 8.91 19.06 24.52
C GLN A 35 8.70 17.65 23.96
N ILE A 36 9.34 17.37 22.83
CA ILE A 36 9.36 16.02 22.28
C ILE A 36 10.22 15.16 23.20
N VAL A 37 9.62 14.15 23.83
CA VAL A 37 10.31 13.24 24.74
C VAL A 37 10.59 11.88 24.10
N GLN A 38 9.78 11.49 23.11
CA GLN A 38 9.95 10.22 22.41
C GLN A 38 9.51 10.33 20.95
N MET A 39 10.21 9.58 20.09
CA MET A 39 9.79 9.32 18.71
C MET A 39 9.91 7.81 18.46
N GLU A 40 8.88 7.24 17.86
CA GLU A 40 8.85 5.85 17.46
C GLU A 40 8.60 5.76 15.97
N ARG A 41 9.52 5.10 15.26
CA ARG A 41 9.44 4.88 13.82
C ARG A 41 9.04 3.44 13.56
N THR A 42 7.88 3.25 12.94
CA THR A 42 7.39 1.94 12.52
C THR A 42 7.38 1.86 11.01
N GLU A 43 8.16 0.95 10.44
CA GLU A 43 8.15 0.67 9.00
C GLU A 43 7.37 -0.60 8.70
N ARG A 44 6.61 -0.57 7.61
CA ARG A 44 5.83 -1.71 7.14
C ARG A 44 6.21 -2.00 5.70
N LYS A 45 7.09 -2.97 5.49
CA LYS A 45 7.40 -3.44 4.15
C LYS A 45 6.27 -4.35 3.65
N ARG A 46 5.55 -3.93 2.61
CA ARG A 46 4.64 -4.84 1.90
C ARG A 46 5.48 -5.72 0.99
N PHE A 47 5.66 -6.96 1.38
CA PHE A 47 6.12 -7.97 0.45
C PHE A 47 4.93 -8.29 -0.45
N GLU A 48 4.87 -7.67 -1.64
CA GLU A 48 3.97 -8.12 -2.69
C GLU A 48 4.30 -9.60 -2.91
N ASN A 49 3.38 -10.49 -2.54
CA ASN A 49 3.46 -11.86 -2.99
C ASN A 49 3.19 -11.82 -4.49
N THR A 50 4.24 -11.57 -5.30
CA THR A 50 4.26 -12.01 -6.68
C THR A 50 4.29 -13.53 -6.67
N ALA A 51 3.19 -14.13 -6.22
CA ALA A 51 2.69 -15.34 -6.82
C ALA A 51 2.21 -14.92 -8.22
N SER A 52 3.18 -14.81 -9.13
CA SER A 52 3.07 -15.43 -10.45
C SER A 52 1.63 -15.57 -10.97
N GLY A 53 0.98 -14.43 -11.26
CA GLY A 53 -0.14 -14.35 -12.19
C GLY A 53 0.29 -14.48 -13.66
N ALA A 54 1.38 -15.22 -13.92
CA ALA A 54 1.75 -15.63 -15.27
C ALA A 54 0.98 -16.92 -15.61
N ALA A 55 -0.31 -16.80 -15.89
CA ALA A 55 -1.09 -17.84 -16.53
C ALA A 55 -2.04 -17.24 -17.58
N LYS A 56 -1.42 -16.81 -18.69
CA LYS A 56 -1.89 -17.03 -20.08
C LYS A 56 -3.36 -16.68 -20.39
N SER A 57 -3.62 -15.43 -20.78
CA SER A 57 -4.69 -15.13 -21.73
C SER A 57 -4.13 -15.16 -23.17
N ALA A 58 -3.78 -16.34 -23.66
CA ALA A 58 -3.47 -16.56 -25.08
C ALA A 58 -3.73 -18.04 -25.46
N GLY A 59 -4.68 -18.27 -26.38
CA GLY A 59 -5.03 -19.57 -26.96
C GLY A 59 -6.48 -19.98 -26.68
N GLN A 60 -7.49 -19.49 -27.40
CA GLN A 60 -7.92 -19.90 -28.74
C GLN A 60 -8.73 -21.22 -28.77
N SER A 61 -9.96 -21.08 -29.30
CA SER A 61 -10.78 -22.05 -30.06
C SER A 61 -11.31 -23.34 -29.40
N ARG A 62 -12.61 -23.34 -29.10
CA ARG A 62 -13.62 -24.40 -29.44
C ARG A 62 -14.98 -23.67 -29.52
N GLY A 63 -15.52 -23.30 -30.67
CA GLY A 63 -16.01 -24.18 -31.72
C GLY A 63 -17.52 -24.40 -31.54
N SER A 64 -18.36 -23.54 -32.11
CA SER A 64 -19.78 -23.86 -32.37
C SER A 64 -20.36 -22.93 -33.45
N GLY A 65 -19.70 -22.91 -34.61
CA GLY A 65 -20.43 -22.75 -35.86
C GLY A 65 -20.87 -24.15 -36.29
N GLN A 66 -22.13 -24.27 -36.70
CA GLN A 66 -22.68 -25.35 -37.54
C GLN A 66 -22.92 -26.69 -36.82
N GLN A 67 -24.20 -27.09 -36.68
CA GLN A 67 -24.77 -28.18 -37.50
C GLN A 67 -26.26 -28.44 -37.14
N ASN A 68 -27.14 -27.88 -37.97
CA ASN A 68 -28.26 -28.54 -38.64
C ASN A 68 -28.78 -29.86 -38.02
N ARG A 69 -30.05 -29.88 -37.57
CA ARG A 69 -30.95 -31.06 -37.68
C ARG A 69 -32.41 -30.73 -37.35
N SER A 70 -33.20 -30.68 -38.42
CA SER A 70 -34.60 -31.06 -38.63
C SER A 70 -35.42 -31.58 -37.43
N ALA A 71 -36.66 -31.09 -37.29
CA ALA A 71 -37.83 -31.95 -37.11
C ALA A 71 -39.15 -31.15 -37.29
N ASN A 72 -39.77 -31.37 -38.43
CA ASN A 72 -41.20 -31.16 -38.69
C ASN A 72 -42.05 -32.02 -37.73
N VAL A 73 -42.96 -31.43 -36.93
CA VAL A 73 -44.14 -32.14 -36.39
C VAL A 73 -45.31 -31.16 -36.15
N LYS A 74 -46.30 -31.26 -37.04
CA LYS A 74 -47.76 -31.02 -36.92
C LYS A 74 -48.29 -29.59 -36.79
#